data_AF-A0A3N5V9M0-F1
#
_entry.id   AF-A0A3N5V9M0-F1
#
_cell.length_a   1.000
_cell.length_b   1.000
_cell.length_c   1.000
_cell.angle_alpha   90.00
_cell.angle_beta   90.00
_cell.angle_gamma   90.00
#
_symmetry.space_group_name_H-M   'P 1'
#
loop_
_entity.id
_entity.type
_entity.pdbx_description
1 polymer ?
#
loop_
_entity_poly.entity_id
_entity_poly.type
_entity_poly.pdbx_seq_one_letter_code
_entity_poly.pdbx_strand_id
1 'polypeptide(L)'
;IRWNGGVSFPIQSGHPCIGCSEANLWDNGPFYQRLPNFPGFGIESTADTVGIAVLGAAAAGAVGHAVMTNFRKRKDIGEQAGESVEQAENPEEKP
;
A
#
# COMPACT_ATOMS: atom_id res chain seq x y z
N ILE A 1 1.99 33.50 7.58
CA ILE A 1 0.82 34.42 7.53
C ILE A 1 -0.09 33.94 6.40
N ARG A 2 -1.42 33.93 6.62
CA ARG A 2 -2.43 33.57 5.61
C ARG A 2 -3.16 34.83 5.13
N TRP A 3 -3.95 34.72 4.08
CA TRP A 3 -4.73 35.82 3.52
C TRP A 3 -5.97 36.12 4.37
N ASN A 4 -6.49 37.35 4.24
CA ASN A 4 -7.77 37.78 4.84
C ASN A 4 -7.83 37.56 6.36
N GLY A 5 -6.86 38.10 7.11
CA GLY A 5 -6.86 38.00 8.57
C GLY A 5 -6.65 36.57 9.11
N GLY A 6 -6.07 35.68 8.31
CA GLY A 6 -5.82 34.30 8.73
C GLY A 6 -6.80 33.26 8.17
N VAL A 7 -7.77 33.66 7.34
CA VAL A 7 -8.82 32.77 6.83
C VAL A 7 -8.26 31.68 5.92
N SER A 8 -7.55 32.04 4.85
CA SER A 8 -7.08 31.02 3.89
C SER A 8 -5.89 31.44 3.03
N PHE A 9 -5.49 30.58 2.10
CA PHE A 9 -4.47 30.81 1.07
C PHE A 9 -4.67 29.78 -0.07
N PRO A 10 -4.11 29.98 -1.28
CA PRO A 10 -4.47 29.21 -2.47
C PRO A 10 -4.48 27.68 -2.27
N ILE A 11 -3.42 27.13 -1.66
CA ILE A 11 -3.28 25.68 -1.43
C ILE A 11 -4.39 25.15 -0.52
N GLN A 12 -4.78 25.91 0.51
CA GLN A 12 -5.88 25.51 1.38
C GLN A 12 -7.24 25.63 0.67
N SER A 13 -7.39 26.59 -0.25
CA SER A 13 -8.59 26.74 -1.08
C SER A 13 -8.64 25.74 -2.25
N GLY A 14 -7.70 24.79 -2.33
CA GLY A 14 -7.68 23.74 -3.35
C GLY A 14 -6.96 24.11 -4.65
N HIS A 15 -6.33 25.29 -4.72
CA HIS A 15 -5.54 25.69 -5.89
C HIS A 15 -4.04 25.57 -5.59
N PRO A 16 -3.22 24.98 -6.49
CA PRO A 16 -1.77 24.91 -6.27
C PRO A 16 -1.16 26.31 -6.14
N CYS A 17 -0.05 26.41 -5.41
CA CYS A 17 0.73 27.64 -5.41
C CYS A 17 1.27 27.86 -6.83
N ILE A 18 0.93 29.00 -7.42
CA ILE A 18 1.44 29.35 -8.74
C ILE A 18 2.83 29.94 -8.67
N GLY A 19 3.28 30.48 -7.52
CA GLY A 19 4.56 31.16 -7.40
C GLY A 19 4.49 32.66 -7.69
N CYS A 20 3.41 33.35 -7.30
CA CYS A 20 3.24 34.80 -7.56
C CYS A 20 4.28 35.71 -6.91
N SER A 21 5.07 35.20 -5.98
CA SER A 21 6.18 35.91 -5.34
C SER A 21 7.54 35.63 -5.99
N GLU A 22 7.61 34.74 -6.99
CA GLU A 22 8.83 34.42 -7.73
C GLU A 22 9.01 35.35 -8.93
N ALA A 23 10.26 35.60 -9.29
CA ALA A 23 10.59 36.37 -10.49
C ALA A 23 10.17 35.60 -11.76
N ASN A 24 9.66 36.34 -12.75
CA ASN A 24 9.26 35.79 -14.07
C ASN A 24 8.22 34.66 -13.99
N LEU A 25 7.34 34.67 -12.98
CA LEU A 25 6.26 33.69 -12.83
C LEU A 25 5.57 33.33 -14.16
N TRP A 26 5.15 34.34 -14.90
CA TRP A 26 4.34 34.17 -16.12
C TRP A 26 5.09 33.46 -17.25
N ASP A 27 6.42 33.41 -17.19
CA ASP A 27 7.30 32.76 -18.16
C ASP A 27 7.84 31.40 -17.69
N ASN A 28 7.61 31.02 -16.43
CA ASN A 28 8.14 29.79 -15.80
C ASN A 28 7.34 28.52 -16.13
N GLY A 29 6.60 28.53 -17.25
CA GLY A 29 5.83 27.39 -17.76
C GLY A 29 4.40 27.28 -17.23
N PRO A 30 3.62 26.27 -17.69
CA PRO A 30 2.20 26.17 -17.36
C PRO A 30 1.94 25.78 -15.89
N PHE A 31 0.99 26.46 -15.23
CA PHE A 31 0.70 26.32 -13.79
C PHE A 31 0.34 24.91 -13.29
N TYR A 32 -0.06 24.01 -14.19
CA TYR A 32 -0.52 22.66 -13.84
C TYR A 32 0.47 21.56 -14.24
N GLN A 33 1.66 21.94 -14.74
CA GLN A 33 2.74 20.99 -14.96
C GLN A 33 3.56 20.80 -13.69
N ARG A 34 4.14 19.60 -13.54
CA ARG A 34 5.05 19.34 -12.43
C ARG A 34 6.30 20.19 -12.58
N LEU A 35 6.78 20.72 -11.46
CA LEU A 35 8.08 21.40 -11.44
C LEU A 35 9.19 20.39 -11.81
N PRO A 36 10.09 20.74 -12.73
CA PRO A 36 11.10 19.81 -13.27
C PRO A 36 12.15 19.38 -12.24
N ASN A 37 12.35 20.14 -11.16
CA ASN A 37 13.41 19.90 -10.16
C ASN A 37 12.90 19.91 -8.71
N PHE A 38 11.72 19.33 -8.46
CA PHE A 38 11.22 19.17 -7.09
C PHE A 38 11.72 17.83 -6.50
N PRO A 39 12.48 17.82 -5.39
CA PRO A 39 13.02 16.59 -4.79
C PRO A 39 11.95 15.63 -4.24
N GLY A 40 10.67 15.99 -4.32
CA GLY A 40 9.55 15.15 -3.90
C GLY A 40 9.46 14.99 -2.38
N PHE A 41 8.44 14.24 -1.95
CA PHE A 41 8.33 13.76 -0.58
C PHE A 41 8.76 12.29 -0.58
N GLY A 42 10.07 12.05 -0.58
CA GLY A 42 10.67 10.71 -0.82
C GLY A 42 10.56 9.70 0.32
N ILE A 43 9.92 10.04 1.44
CA ILE A 43 9.80 9.15 2.59
C ILE A 43 8.83 7.98 2.34
N GLU A 44 7.81 8.19 1.52
CA GLU A 44 6.74 7.21 1.32
C GLU A 44 7.10 6.23 0.18
N SER A 45 7.68 6.71 -0.91
CA SER A 45 8.04 5.87 -2.07
C SER A 45 9.05 4.77 -1.74
N THR A 46 9.98 5.04 -0.82
CA THR A 46 10.96 4.04 -0.36
C THR A 46 10.27 2.97 0.50
N ALA A 47 9.37 3.39 1.40
CA ALA A 47 8.61 2.49 2.25
C ALA A 47 7.66 1.60 1.43
N ASP A 48 6.97 2.16 0.44
CA ASP A 48 6.10 1.41 -0.47
C ASP A 48 6.86 0.34 -1.24
N THR A 49 8.03 0.69 -1.78
CA THR A 49 8.85 -0.25 -2.56
C THR A 49 9.30 -1.43 -1.70
N VAL A 50 9.82 -1.15 -0.50
CA VAL A 50 10.26 -2.20 0.44
C VAL A 50 9.06 -3.02 0.93
N GLY A 51 7.95 -2.35 1.26
CA GLY A 51 6.72 -2.99 1.71
C GLY A 51 6.17 -3.99 0.68
N ILE A 52 6.08 -3.58 -0.59
CA ILE A 52 5.63 -4.45 -1.69
C ILE A 52 6.57 -5.63 -1.88
N ALA A 53 7.89 -5.42 -1.83
CA ALA A 53 8.86 -6.49 -1.98
C ALA A 53 8.72 -7.56 -0.87
N VAL A 54 8.63 -7.12 0.38
CA VAL A 54 8.47 -8.02 1.54
C VAL A 54 7.14 -8.77 1.46
N LEU A 55 6.06 -8.06 1.16
CA LEU A 55 4.73 -8.66 1.00
C LEU A 55 4.71 -9.72 -0.12
N GLY A 56 5.32 -9.42 -1.27
CA GLY A 56 5.43 -10.34 -2.39
C GLY A 56 6.20 -11.61 -2.05
N ALA A 57 7.33 -11.48 -1.34
CA ALA A 57 8.12 -12.62 -0.90
C ALA A 57 7.36 -13.52 0.09
N ALA A 58 6.70 -12.92 1.08
CA ALA A 58 5.90 -13.65 2.05
C ALA A 58 4.75 -14.41 1.39
N ALA A 59 4.01 -13.76 0.48
CA ALA A 59 2.92 -14.37 -0.26
C ALA A 59 3.39 -15.57 -1.11
N ALA A 60 4.50 -15.42 -1.84
CA ALA A 60 5.09 -16.50 -2.62
C ALA A 60 5.52 -17.69 -1.74
N GLY A 61 6.12 -17.41 -0.58
CA GLY A 61 6.50 -18.43 0.40
C GLY A 61 5.30 -19.21 0.94
N ALA A 62 4.21 -18.51 1.30
CA ALA A 62 2.98 -19.14 1.77
C ALA A 62 2.35 -20.05 0.71
N VAL A 63 2.23 -19.57 -0.54
CA VAL A 63 1.70 -20.35 -1.66
C VAL A 63 2.58 -21.57 -1.93
N GLY A 64 3.90 -21.38 -1.99
CA GLY A 64 4.84 -22.49 -2.17
C GLY A 64 4.76 -23.54 -1.06
N HIS A 65 4.63 -23.09 0.19
CA HIS A 65 4.47 -23.98 1.34
C HIS A 65 3.17 -24.80 1.27
N ALA A 66 2.05 -24.17 0.91
CA ALA A 66 0.77 -24.86 0.76
C ALA A 66 0.81 -25.90 -0.36
N VAL A 67 1.33 -25.53 -1.54
CA VAL A 67 1.46 -26.44 -2.69
C VAL A 67 2.36 -27.63 -2.34
N MET A 68 3.54 -27.40 -1.77
CA MET A 68 4.47 -28.47 -1.43
C MET A 68 3.91 -29.40 -0.34
N THR A 69 3.23 -28.86 0.67
CA THR A 69 2.62 -29.64 1.74
C THR A 69 1.52 -30.54 1.19
N ASN A 70 0.68 -30.02 0.30
CA ASN A 70 -0.36 -30.81 -0.36
C ASN A 70 0.22 -31.96 -1.19
N PHE A 71 1.32 -31.73 -1.93
CA PHE A 71 1.98 -32.80 -2.69
C PHE A 71 2.67 -33.85 -1.80
N ARG A 72 3.36 -33.44 -0.72
CA ARG A 72 4.10 -34.34 0.18
C ARG A 72 3.18 -35.18 1.05
N LYS A 73 2.17 -34.56 1.65
CA LYS A 73 1.24 -35.22 2.57
C LYS A 73 -0.01 -35.76 1.86
N ARG A 74 -0.05 -35.83 0.53
CA ARG A 74 -1.21 -36.31 -0.23
C ARG A 74 -1.79 -37.66 0.23
N LYS A 75 -0.98 -38.51 0.88
CA LYS A 75 -1.42 -39.79 1.46
C LYS A 75 -2.01 -39.65 2.88
N ASP A 76 -1.51 -38.69 3.66
CA ASP A 76 -1.93 -38.45 5.05
C ASP A 76 -3.16 -37.51 5.11
N ILE A 77 -3.29 -36.60 4.13
CA ILE A 77 -4.41 -35.64 4.06
C ILE A 77 -5.73 -36.34 3.68
N GLY A 78 -5.68 -37.47 2.97
CA GLY A 78 -6.87 -38.28 2.67
C GLY A 78 -7.54 -38.85 3.94
N GLU A 79 -6.78 -39.03 5.02
CA GLU A 79 -7.28 -39.49 6.32
C GLU A 79 -7.74 -38.32 7.21
N GLN A 80 -7.05 -37.16 7.15
CA GLN A 80 -7.38 -36.00 8.00
C GLN A 80 -8.41 -35.02 7.40
N ALA A 81 -8.68 -35.04 6.10
CA ALA A 81 -9.80 -34.30 5.51
C ALA A 81 -11.15 -34.82 6.04
N GLY A 82 -11.25 -36.12 6.36
CA GLY A 82 -12.40 -36.68 7.06
C GLY A 82 -12.52 -36.13 8.47
N GLU A 83 -11.42 -36.09 9.23
CA GLU A 83 -11.39 -35.65 10.62
C GLU A 83 -11.62 -34.13 10.78
N SER A 84 -11.12 -33.30 9.86
CA SER A 84 -11.33 -31.85 9.90
C SER A 84 -12.71 -31.40 9.40
N VAL A 85 -13.35 -32.18 8.52
CA VAL A 85 -14.77 -31.98 8.17
C VAL A 85 -15.68 -32.47 9.30
N GLU A 86 -15.35 -33.59 9.95
CA GLU A 86 -16.10 -34.12 11.10
C GLU A 86 -15.97 -33.23 12.36
N GLN A 87 -14.79 -32.67 12.63
CA GLN A 87 -14.57 -31.69 13.71
C GLN A 87 -15.24 -30.34 13.42
N ALA A 88 -15.35 -29.94 12.14
CA ALA A 88 -16.10 -28.75 11.74
C ALA A 88 -17.62 -28.96 11.82
N GLU A 89 -18.09 -30.21 11.73
CA GLU A 89 -19.50 -30.58 11.85
C GLU A 89 -19.94 -30.80 13.32
N ASN A 90 -19.05 -31.30 14.19
CA ASN A 90 -19.35 -31.50 15.62
C ASN A 90 -18.36 -30.77 16.56
N PRO A 91 -18.61 -29.48 16.88
CA PRO A 91 -17.72 -28.66 17.70
C PRO A 91 -17.81 -28.90 19.22
N GLU A 92 -18.66 -29.81 19.73
CA GLU A 92 -19.00 -29.88 21.16
C GLU A 92 -18.32 -31.00 21.98
N GLU A 93 -17.58 -31.92 21.38
CA GLU A 93 -16.95 -33.02 22.14
C GLU A 93 -15.45 -32.77 22.37
N LYS A 94 -15.14 -32.10 23.48
CA LYS A 94 -13.75 -31.97 23.99
C LYS A 94 -13.73 -32.23 25.51
N PRO A 95 -12.88 -33.14 26.03
CA PRO A 95 -12.60 -33.22 27.47
C PRO A 95 -11.74 -32.05 27.97
#